data_AF-A0A0S7YE71-F1
#
_entry.id   AF-A0A0S7YE71-F1
#
_cell.length_a   1.000
_cell.length_b   1.000
_cell.length_c   1.000
_cell.angle_alpha   90.00
_cell.angle_beta   90.00
_cell.angle_gamma   90.00
#
_symmetry.space_group_name_H-M   'P 1'
#
loop_
_entity.id
_entity.type
_entity.pdbx_description
1 polymer ?
#
loop_
_entity_poly.entity_id
_entity_poly.type
_entity_poly.pdbx_seq_one_letter_code
_entity_poly.pdbx_strand_id
1 'polypeptide(L)'
;MNTCKKFKGKLLDYLEHQLSNTEHRKFEEHLQQCSLCQKEYLSLKKLYGILDRDEVILPEAQFFDDVKVTVRQKDITPQRLPIWKITRVLVPVAITAAIALLLYRPSKTTEISVPVADLLEDRNIASLALSRIVDDALVNELTEVEDQFMYDIDEILDEFTDEQKEQFIKVLYAKYGMGT
;
A
#
# COMPACT_ATOMS: atom_id res chain seq x y z
N MET A 1 0.19 -27.02 21.35
CA MET A 1 0.45 -26.04 20.26
C MET A 1 -0.73 -25.88 19.30
N ASN A 2 -1.28 -26.95 18.69
CA ASN A 2 -2.41 -26.81 17.76
C ASN A 2 -3.70 -26.20 18.37
N THR A 3 -3.96 -26.45 19.65
CA THR A 3 -5.08 -25.85 20.39
C THR A 3 -4.91 -24.33 20.60
N CYS A 4 -3.69 -23.88 20.90
CA CYS A 4 -3.38 -22.44 21.04
C CYS A 4 -3.55 -21.69 19.70
N LYS A 5 -3.20 -22.31 18.56
CA LYS A 5 -3.43 -21.71 17.24
C LYS A 5 -4.94 -21.54 16.97
N LYS A 6 -5.75 -22.55 17.30
CA LYS A 6 -7.22 -22.46 17.21
C LYS A 6 -7.81 -21.43 18.16
N PHE A 7 -7.23 -21.27 19.35
CA PHE A 7 -7.61 -20.24 20.31
C PHE A 7 -7.36 -18.83 19.75
N LYS A 8 -6.18 -18.57 19.18
CA LYS A 8 -5.86 -17.27 18.57
C LYS A 8 -6.85 -16.86 17.50
N GLY A 9 -7.23 -17.81 16.62
CA GLY A 9 -8.21 -17.55 15.56
C GLY A 9 -9.63 -17.28 16.06
N LYS A 10 -9.96 -17.62 17.31
CA LYS A 10 -11.31 -17.46 17.90
C LYS A 10 -11.35 -16.43 19.03
N LEU A 11 -10.25 -15.71 19.25
CA LEU A 11 -10.11 -14.80 20.38
C LEU A 11 -10.98 -13.55 20.24
N LEU A 12 -11.12 -13.03 19.01
CA LEU A 12 -12.01 -11.91 18.70
C LEU A 12 -13.47 -12.34 18.85
N ASP A 13 -13.86 -13.45 18.21
CA ASP A 13 -15.21 -14.01 18.32
C ASP A 13 -15.63 -14.24 19.78
N TYR A 14 -14.69 -14.65 20.65
CA TYR A 14 -14.94 -14.80 22.08
C TYR A 14 -15.22 -13.44 22.77
N LEU A 15 -14.41 -12.41 22.48
CA LEU A 15 -14.61 -11.07 23.05
C LEU A 15 -15.91 -10.42 22.58
N GLU A 16 -16.33 -10.70 21.35
CA GLU A 16 -17.55 -10.18 20.73
C GLU A 16 -18.78 -11.06 21.00
N HIS A 17 -18.65 -12.10 21.82
CA HIS A 17 -19.73 -13.04 22.16
C HIS A 17 -20.37 -13.75 20.93
N GLN A 18 -19.59 -13.99 19.88
CA GLN A 18 -20.02 -14.62 18.63
C GLN A 18 -19.77 -16.14 18.58
N LEU A 19 -19.11 -16.70 19.59
CA LEU A 19 -18.89 -18.15 19.68
C LEU A 19 -20.16 -18.90 20.08
N SER A 20 -20.37 -20.10 19.52
CA SER A 20 -21.42 -20.99 19.99
C SER A 20 -21.18 -21.43 21.43
N ASN A 21 -22.24 -21.79 22.18
CA ASN A 21 -22.12 -22.25 23.58
C ASN A 21 -21.10 -23.37 23.78
N THR A 22 -21.00 -24.30 22.81
CA THR A 22 -20.05 -25.41 22.88
C THR A 22 -18.60 -24.98 22.69
N GLU A 23 -18.37 -23.95 21.86
CA GLU A 23 -17.05 -23.40 21.60
C GLU A 23 -16.61 -22.50 22.72
N HIS A 24 -17.53 -21.68 23.26
CA HIS A 24 -17.30 -20.83 24.42
C HIS A 24 -16.77 -21.64 25.60
N ARG A 25 -17.42 -22.77 25.93
CA ARG A 25 -16.98 -23.64 27.03
C ARG A 25 -15.57 -24.22 26.80
N LYS A 26 -15.30 -24.71 25.59
CA LYS A 26 -13.96 -25.22 25.22
C LYS A 26 -12.89 -24.13 25.27
N PHE A 27 -13.27 -22.89 24.93
CA PHE A 27 -12.40 -21.73 24.95
C PHE A 27 -12.04 -21.34 26.38
N GLU A 28 -13.01 -21.31 27.29
CA GLU A 28 -12.79 -21.07 28.72
C GLU A 28 -11.94 -22.16 29.37
N GLU A 29 -12.22 -23.44 29.08
CA GLU A 29 -11.41 -24.56 29.55
C GLU A 29 -9.94 -24.39 29.13
N HIS A 30 -9.68 -23.97 27.88
CA HIS A 30 -8.31 -23.69 27.42
C HIS A 30 -7.68 -22.48 28.11
N LEU A 31 -8.46 -21.41 28.31
CA LEU A 31 -8.00 -20.17 28.96
C LEU A 31 -7.53 -20.42 30.40
N GLN A 32 -8.20 -21.32 31.12
CA GLN A 32 -7.83 -21.73 32.48
C GLN A 32 -6.55 -22.56 32.53
N GLN A 33 -6.23 -23.30 31.45
CA GLN A 33 -5.11 -24.24 31.42
C GLN A 33 -3.84 -23.64 30.78
N CYS A 34 -3.96 -22.58 29.97
CA CYS A 34 -2.84 -22.03 29.21
C CYS A 34 -2.52 -20.57 29.59
N SER A 35 -1.44 -20.37 30.35
CA SER A 35 -0.97 -19.05 30.78
C SER A 35 -0.57 -18.13 29.62
N LEU A 36 -0.05 -18.68 28.51
CA LEU A 36 0.29 -17.91 27.32
C LEU A 36 -0.96 -17.30 26.66
N CYS A 37 -1.98 -18.12 26.43
CA CYS A 37 -3.25 -17.68 25.85
C CYS A 37 -4.01 -16.75 26.79
N GLN A 38 -3.91 -16.96 28.11
CA GLN A 38 -4.45 -16.03 29.10
C GLN A 38 -3.81 -14.63 29.00
N LYS A 39 -2.49 -14.56 28.84
CA LYS A 39 -1.76 -13.29 28.68
C LYS A 39 -2.17 -12.55 27.40
N GLU A 40 -2.32 -13.28 26.30
CA GLU A 40 -2.79 -12.72 25.02
C GLU A 40 -4.23 -12.19 25.14
N TYR A 41 -5.13 -12.97 25.74
CA TYR A 41 -6.51 -12.54 26.01
C TYR A 41 -6.57 -11.25 26.85
N LEU A 42 -5.81 -11.19 27.95
CA LEU A 42 -5.77 -9.99 28.80
C LEU A 42 -5.24 -8.77 28.05
N SER A 43 -4.26 -8.96 27.17
CA SER A 43 -3.69 -7.88 26.35
C SER A 43 -4.73 -7.32 25.37
N LEU A 44 -5.45 -8.20 24.67
CA LEU A 44 -6.48 -7.80 23.71
C LEU A 44 -7.71 -7.21 24.41
N LYS A 45 -8.14 -7.78 25.54
CA LYS A 45 -9.22 -7.23 26.37
C LYS A 45 -8.92 -5.81 26.82
N LYS A 46 -7.66 -5.52 27.18
CA LYS A 46 -7.23 -4.16 27.55
C LYS A 46 -7.35 -3.19 26.36
N LEU A 47 -6.99 -3.63 25.15
CA LEU A 47 -7.15 -2.83 23.93
C LEU A 47 -8.63 -2.51 23.65
N TYR A 48 -9.50 -3.52 23.68
CA TYR A 48 -10.95 -3.33 23.52
C TYR A 48 -11.51 -2.37 24.57
N GLY A 49 -11.10 -2.51 25.83
CA GLY A 49 -11.53 -1.59 26.89
C GLY A 49 -10.97 -0.17 26.80
N ILE A 50 -10.05 0.12 25.87
CA ILE A 50 -9.65 1.49 25.49
C ILE A 50 -10.55 1.98 24.36
N LEU A 51 -10.76 1.17 23.33
CA LEU A 51 -11.61 1.50 22.18
C LEU A 51 -13.07 1.76 22.58
N ASP A 52 -13.59 1.00 23.54
CA ASP A 52 -14.98 1.11 24.01
C ASP A 52 -15.24 2.37 24.85
N ARG A 53 -14.20 3.12 25.23
CA ARG A 53 -14.33 4.40 25.96
C ARG A 53 -14.56 5.59 25.03
N ASP A 54 -14.27 5.43 23.76
CA ASP A 54 -14.60 6.44 22.76
C ASP A 54 -16.06 6.23 22.40
N GLU A 55 -16.96 6.84 23.17
CA GLU A 55 -18.37 6.93 22.81
C GLU A 55 -18.48 7.66 21.47
N VAL A 56 -18.55 6.89 20.38
CA VAL A 56 -18.77 7.43 19.04
C VAL A 56 -20.23 7.85 18.97
N ILE A 57 -20.49 9.13 19.18
CA ILE A 57 -21.81 9.72 18.96
C ILE A 57 -22.10 9.61 17.46
N LEU A 58 -22.95 8.66 17.09
CA LEU A 58 -23.38 8.51 15.71
C LEU A 58 -24.24 9.73 15.33
N PRO A 59 -23.94 10.40 14.21
CA PRO A 59 -24.78 11.51 13.73
C PRO A 59 -26.22 11.06 13.48
N GLU A 60 -27.15 12.01 13.54
CA GLU A 60 -28.55 11.77 13.20
C GLU A 60 -28.71 11.25 11.76
N ALA A 61 -29.72 10.43 11.48
CA ALA A 61 -29.93 9.82 10.17
C ALA A 61 -29.97 10.85 9.01
N GLN A 62 -30.48 12.05 9.30
CA GLN A 62 -30.56 13.16 8.33
C GLN A 62 -29.18 13.59 7.80
N PHE A 63 -28.15 13.54 8.65
CA PHE A 63 -26.78 13.85 8.23
C PHE A 63 -26.30 12.94 7.08
N PHE A 64 -26.64 11.65 7.15
CA PHE A 64 -26.23 10.69 6.13
C PHE A 64 -26.97 10.89 4.80
N ASP A 65 -28.25 11.27 4.87
CA ASP A 65 -29.04 11.63 3.68
C ASP A 65 -28.46 12.88 3.00
N ASP A 66 -28.11 13.90 3.77
CA ASP A 66 -27.52 15.15 3.29
C ASP A 66 -26.14 14.92 2.64
N VAL A 67 -25.29 14.10 3.27
CA VAL A 67 -23.99 13.72 2.69
C VAL A 67 -24.17 12.95 1.39
N LYS A 68 -25.12 12.02 1.33
CA LYS A 68 -25.40 11.21 0.12
C LYS A 68 -25.86 12.08 -1.04
N VAL A 69 -26.69 13.08 -0.78
CA VAL A 69 -27.12 14.07 -1.79
C VAL A 69 -25.92 14.89 -2.25
N THR A 70 -25.12 15.41 -1.32
CA THR A 70 -23.96 16.24 -1.63
C THR A 70 -22.92 15.51 -2.47
N VAL A 71 -22.64 14.24 -2.15
CA VAL A 71 -21.68 13.41 -2.90
C VAL A 71 -22.21 13.07 -4.29
N ARG A 72 -23.51 12.79 -4.44
CA ARG A 72 -24.12 12.51 -5.75
C ARG A 72 -24.17 13.71 -6.68
N GLN A 73 -24.29 14.93 -6.13
CA GLN A 73 -24.35 16.16 -6.92
C GLN A 73 -22.98 16.74 -7.27
N LYS A 74 -21.92 16.23 -6.64
CA LYS A 74 -20.55 16.59 -6.99
C LYS A 74 -20.11 15.72 -8.17
N ASP A 75 -20.57 16.09 -9.36
CA ASP A 75 -19.91 15.65 -10.57
C ASP A 75 -18.42 15.99 -10.43
N ILE A 76 -17.57 14.96 -10.44
CA ILE A 76 -16.11 15.12 -10.43
C ILE A 76 -15.75 15.72 -11.79
N THR A 77 -15.96 17.02 -11.95
CA THR A 77 -15.50 17.71 -13.14
C THR A 77 -14.00 17.89 -12.97
N PRO A 78 -13.15 17.23 -13.77
CA PRO A 78 -11.72 17.50 -13.73
C PRO A 78 -11.53 18.98 -14.06
N GLN A 79 -10.92 19.73 -13.14
CA GLN A 79 -10.57 21.13 -13.37
C GLN A 79 -9.57 21.17 -14.53
N ARG A 80 -10.07 21.38 -15.75
CA ARG A 80 -9.21 21.57 -16.92
C ARG A 80 -8.47 22.88 -16.76
N LEU A 81 -7.19 22.81 -16.39
CA LEU A 81 -6.30 23.96 -16.40
C LEU A 81 -6.25 24.52 -17.84
N PRO A 82 -6.26 25.86 -18.01
CA PRO A 82 -6.26 26.46 -19.34
C PRO A 82 -4.95 26.13 -20.06
N ILE A 83 -5.06 25.34 -21.14
CA ILE A 83 -3.94 24.83 -21.96
C ILE A 83 -2.99 25.96 -22.41
N TRP A 84 -3.50 27.19 -22.56
CA TRP A 84 -2.72 28.38 -22.92
C TRP A 84 -1.67 28.80 -21.87
N LYS A 85 -1.87 28.48 -20.59
CA LYS A 85 -0.84 28.71 -19.55
C LYS A 85 0.32 27.72 -19.68
N ILE A 86 0.04 26.50 -20.11
CA ILE A 86 1.03 25.41 -20.24
C ILE A 86 1.89 25.64 -21.49
N THR A 87 1.28 26.01 -22.61
CA THR A 87 2.01 26.24 -23.87
C THR A 87 2.96 27.43 -23.80
N ARG A 88 2.67 28.45 -22.98
CA ARG A 88 3.53 29.63 -22.82
C ARG A 88 4.89 29.31 -22.16
N VAL A 89 4.97 28.24 -21.38
CA VAL A 89 6.18 27.82 -20.65
C VAL A 89 6.92 26.70 -21.37
N LEU A 90 6.21 25.73 -21.96
CA LEU A 90 6.84 24.58 -22.61
C LEU A 90 7.57 24.94 -23.91
N VAL A 91 7.04 25.87 -24.70
CA VAL A 91 7.65 26.28 -25.98
C VAL A 91 9.09 26.80 -25.82
N PRO A 92 9.39 27.79 -24.95
CA PRO A 92 10.75 28.28 -24.80
C PRO A 92 11.71 27.22 -24.23
N VAL A 93 11.25 26.37 -23.31
CA VAL A 93 12.08 25.29 -22.73
C VAL A 93 12.46 24.26 -23.80
N ALA A 94 11.50 23.83 -24.63
CA ALA A 94 11.75 22.89 -25.72
C ALA A 94 12.75 23.46 -26.76
N ILE A 95 12.64 24.75 -27.09
CA ILE A 95 13.59 25.41 -28.01
C ILE A 95 15.01 25.42 -27.42
N THR A 96 15.15 25.77 -26.13
CA THR A 96 16.47 25.77 -25.48
C THR A 96 17.08 24.38 -25.38
N ALA A 97 16.27 23.35 -25.09
CA ALA A 97 16.72 21.96 -25.05
C ALA A 97 17.15 21.47 -26.43
N ALA A 98 16.37 21.77 -27.48
CA ALA A 98 16.72 21.41 -28.86
C ALA A 98 18.03 22.06 -29.32
N ILE A 99 18.26 23.33 -28.98
CA ILE A 99 19.52 24.03 -29.27
C ILE A 99 20.68 23.40 -28.49
N ALA A 100 20.50 23.08 -27.21
CA ALA A 100 21.52 22.43 -26.40
C ALA A 100 21.89 21.04 -26.95
N LEU A 101 20.88 20.27 -27.38
CA LEU A 101 21.06 18.92 -27.94
C LEU A 101 21.73 18.97 -29.33
N LEU A 102 21.43 19.99 -30.15
CA LEU A 102 22.12 20.24 -31.42
C LEU A 102 23.60 20.64 -31.25
N LEU A 103 23.93 21.34 -30.17
CA LEU A 103 25.30 21.76 -29.87
C LEU A 103 26.12 20.69 -29.14
N TYR A 104 25.47 19.72 -28.50
CA TYR A 104 26.13 18.66 -27.75
C TYR A 104 26.49 17.48 -28.68
N ARG A 105 27.68 17.52 -29.28
CA ARG A 105 28.23 16.35 -29.98
C ARG A 105 28.59 15.25 -28.97
N PRO A 106 28.03 14.03 -29.08
CA PRO A 106 28.35 12.97 -28.13
C PRO A 106 29.80 12.51 -28.33
N SER A 107 30.62 12.66 -27.29
CA SER A 107 31.90 11.95 -27.18
C SER A 107 31.63 10.47 -26.94
N LYS A 108 32.39 9.62 -27.63
CA LYS A 108 32.28 8.14 -27.62
C LYS A 108 32.07 7.58 -26.21
N THR A 109 30.99 6.84 -26.04
CA THR A 109 30.69 6.05 -24.85
C THR A 109 31.75 4.98 -24.65
N THR A 110 32.33 4.92 -23.45
CA THR A 110 33.15 3.80 -23.00
C THR A 110 32.23 2.91 -22.17
N GLU A 111 31.96 1.71 -22.67
CA GLU A 111 31.22 0.70 -21.90
C GLU A 111 32.07 0.28 -20.69
N ILE A 112 31.55 0.54 -19.50
CA ILE A 112 32.08 -0.03 -18.26
C ILE A 112 31.11 -1.15 -17.90
N SER A 113 31.55 -2.39 -18.08
CA SER A 113 30.82 -3.56 -17.60
C SER A 113 30.83 -3.56 -16.08
N VAL A 114 29.73 -3.16 -15.45
CA VAL A 114 29.55 -3.31 -14.01
C VAL A 114 28.99 -4.71 -13.74
N PRO A 115 29.69 -5.57 -13.00
CA PRO A 115 29.15 -6.88 -12.63
C PRO A 115 28.00 -6.70 -11.63
N VAL A 116 26.86 -7.33 -11.92
CA VAL A 116 25.63 -7.35 -11.11
C VAL A 116 25.85 -7.84 -9.67
N ALA A 117 27.01 -8.43 -9.37
CA ALA A 117 27.40 -8.89 -8.04
C ALA A 117 27.48 -7.75 -6.99
N ASP A 118 27.75 -6.51 -7.38
CA ASP A 118 27.84 -5.37 -6.42
C ASP A 118 26.46 -4.90 -5.91
N LEU A 119 25.37 -5.21 -6.61
CA LEU A 119 24.01 -4.87 -6.16
C LEU A 119 23.46 -5.82 -5.08
N LEU A 120 24.16 -6.92 -4.80
CA LEU A 120 23.80 -7.88 -3.75
C LEU A 120 24.53 -7.63 -2.42
N GLU A 121 25.43 -6.65 -2.37
CA GLU A 121 26.16 -6.28 -1.14
C GLU A 121 25.39 -5.30 -0.24
N ASP A 122 24.22 -4.80 -0.64
CA ASP A 122 23.46 -3.85 0.16
C ASP A 122 22.78 -4.56 1.35
N ARG A 123 23.52 -4.60 2.47
CA ARG A 123 23.15 -5.24 3.75
C ARG A 123 21.83 -4.74 4.33
N ASN A 124 21.30 -3.61 3.85
CA ASN A 124 20.02 -3.08 4.30
C ASN A 124 18.83 -3.92 3.80
N ILE A 125 18.86 -4.38 2.54
CA ILE A 125 17.79 -5.20 1.97
C ILE A 125 17.80 -6.61 2.60
N ALA A 126 19.00 -7.16 2.85
CA ALA A 126 19.16 -8.45 3.51
C ALA A 126 18.65 -8.46 4.97
N SER A 127 18.64 -7.30 5.65
CA SER A 127 18.15 -7.20 7.03
C SER A 127 16.63 -7.28 7.17
N LEU A 128 15.88 -6.91 6.11
CA LEU A 128 14.42 -7.05 6.07
C LEU A 128 14.00 -8.52 5.84
N ALA A 129 14.82 -9.29 5.13
CA ALA A 129 14.60 -10.73 4.93
C ALA A 129 14.93 -11.59 6.17
N LEU A 130 15.77 -11.09 7.08
CA LEU A 130 16.18 -11.81 8.30
C LEU A 130 15.24 -11.59 9.49
N SER A 131 14.43 -10.52 9.48
CA SER A 131 13.29 -10.43 10.38
C SER A 131 12.14 -11.25 9.81
N ARG A 132 11.84 -12.37 10.45
CA ARG A 132 10.78 -13.36 10.21
C ARG A 132 9.33 -12.82 10.16
N ILE A 133 9.15 -11.64 9.57
CA ILE A 133 7.91 -10.86 9.44
C ILE A 133 7.20 -11.21 8.13
N VAL A 134 7.94 -11.73 7.14
CA VAL A 134 7.38 -12.20 5.88
C VAL A 134 7.42 -13.73 5.92
N ASP A 135 6.27 -14.37 6.12
CA ASP A 135 6.12 -15.81 5.98
C ASP A 135 5.66 -16.16 4.56
N ASP A 136 5.94 -17.38 4.12
CA ASP A 136 5.60 -17.84 2.76
C ASP A 136 4.08 -17.77 2.48
N ALA A 137 3.27 -17.73 3.54
CA ALA A 137 1.83 -17.55 3.45
C ALA A 137 1.46 -16.10 3.07
N LEU A 138 2.07 -15.10 3.71
CA LEU A 138 1.88 -13.69 3.36
C LEU A 138 2.42 -13.37 1.97
N VAL A 139 3.52 -14.01 1.55
CA VAL A 139 4.05 -13.87 0.18
C VAL A 139 3.03 -14.37 -0.84
N ASN A 140 2.50 -15.57 -0.65
CA ASN A 140 1.50 -16.12 -1.57
C ASN A 140 0.21 -15.29 -1.58
N GLU A 141 -0.24 -14.78 -0.43
CA GLU A 141 -1.42 -13.92 -0.36
C GLU A 141 -1.19 -12.57 -1.05
N LEU A 142 0.02 -12.00 -0.93
CA LEU A 142 0.43 -10.81 -1.69
C LEU A 142 0.54 -11.09 -3.18
N THR A 143 1.03 -12.26 -3.60
CA THR A 143 1.09 -12.66 -5.01
C THR A 143 -0.29 -12.87 -5.61
N GLU A 144 -1.24 -13.45 -4.86
CA GLU A 144 -2.64 -13.57 -5.31
C GLU A 144 -3.33 -12.21 -5.45
N VAL A 145 -3.03 -11.27 -4.55
CA VAL A 145 -3.49 -9.88 -4.63
C VAL A 145 -2.81 -9.16 -5.82
N GLU A 146 -1.51 -9.37 -6.02
CA GLU A 146 -0.75 -8.80 -7.12
C GLU A 146 -1.27 -9.31 -8.47
N ASP A 147 -1.54 -10.61 -8.63
CA ASP A 147 -2.16 -11.16 -9.85
C ASP A 147 -3.55 -10.57 -10.14
N GLN A 148 -4.29 -10.18 -9.09
CA GLN A 148 -5.59 -9.52 -9.24
C GLN A 148 -5.49 -8.02 -9.57
N PHE A 149 -4.35 -7.38 -9.28
CA PHE A 149 -4.06 -5.97 -9.61
C PHE A 149 -3.09 -5.80 -10.79
N MET A 150 -2.46 -6.87 -11.28
CA MET A 150 -1.52 -6.92 -12.41
C MET A 150 -2.20 -7.12 -13.77
N TYR A 151 -3.53 -7.09 -13.81
CA TYR A 151 -4.18 -6.82 -15.09
C TYR A 151 -3.91 -5.37 -15.51
N ASP A 152 -3.17 -5.27 -16.61
CA ASP A 152 -2.98 -4.15 -17.52
C ASP A 152 -1.86 -3.14 -17.22
N ILE A 153 -1.02 -3.25 -16.19
CA ILE A 153 0.09 -2.25 -16.09
C ILE A 153 1.08 -2.44 -17.26
N ASP A 154 1.53 -3.66 -17.52
CA ASP A 154 2.47 -3.92 -18.61
C ASP A 154 1.82 -3.68 -19.99
N GLU A 155 0.55 -4.03 -20.15
CA GLU A 155 -0.22 -3.79 -21.38
C GLU A 155 -0.46 -2.27 -21.62
N ILE A 156 -0.80 -1.51 -20.57
CA ILE A 156 -0.93 -0.04 -20.62
C ILE A 156 0.42 0.62 -20.89
N LEU A 157 1.50 0.11 -20.29
CA LEU A 157 2.85 0.63 -20.53
C LEU A 157 3.28 0.33 -21.98
N ASP A 158 2.91 -0.79 -22.57
CA ASP A 158 3.22 -1.09 -23.98
C ASP A 158 2.42 -0.22 -24.97
N GLU A 159 1.23 0.25 -24.59
CA GLU A 159 0.48 1.25 -25.37
C GLU A 159 1.07 2.67 -25.31
N PHE A 160 1.96 2.96 -24.35
CA PHE A 160 2.57 4.28 -24.22
C PHE A 160 3.69 4.49 -25.23
N THR A 161 3.66 5.66 -25.88
CA THR A 161 4.81 6.16 -26.65
C THR A 161 6.00 6.45 -25.75
N ASP A 162 7.22 6.44 -26.30
CA ASP A 162 8.45 6.66 -25.54
C ASP A 162 8.43 8.00 -24.75
N GLU A 163 7.81 9.04 -25.30
CA GLU A 163 7.63 10.33 -24.63
C GLU A 163 6.67 10.25 -23.44
N GLN A 164 5.62 9.42 -23.54
CA GLN A 164 4.67 9.20 -22.44
C GLN A 164 5.29 8.37 -21.31
N LYS A 165 6.12 7.39 -21.65
CA LYS A 165 6.91 6.61 -20.67
C LYS A 165 7.86 7.52 -19.89
N GLU A 166 8.57 8.42 -20.57
CA GLU A 166 9.49 9.35 -19.92
C GLU A 166 8.76 10.34 -19.00
N GLN A 167 7.57 10.81 -19.40
CA GLN A 167 6.73 11.67 -18.55
C GLN A 167 6.19 10.93 -17.32
N PHE A 168 5.74 9.68 -17.49
CA PHE A 168 5.26 8.84 -16.40
C PHE A 168 6.36 8.61 -15.35
N ILE A 169 7.57 8.29 -15.80
CA ILE A 169 8.75 8.12 -14.96
C ILE A 169 9.07 9.43 -14.20
N LYS A 170 9.04 10.59 -14.86
CA LYS A 170 9.26 11.90 -14.19
C LYS A 170 8.21 12.20 -13.11
N VAL A 171 6.94 11.85 -13.34
CA VAL A 171 5.87 12.01 -12.35
C VAL A 171 6.10 11.10 -11.14
N LEU A 172 6.50 9.85 -11.35
CA LEU A 172 6.82 8.92 -10.27
C LEU A 172 8.00 9.44 -9.43
N TYR A 173 9.05 9.93 -10.07
CA TYR A 173 10.20 10.51 -9.38
C TYR A 173 9.84 11.75 -8.56
N ALA A 174 9.02 12.66 -9.11
CA ALA A 174 8.58 13.85 -8.40
C ALA A 174 7.66 13.52 -7.20
N LYS A 175 6.85 12.46 -7.31
CA LYS A 175 5.86 12.10 -6.30
C LYS A 175 6.44 11.26 -5.16
N TYR A 176 7.36 10.35 -5.48
CA TYR A 176 7.93 9.40 -4.51
C TYR A 176 9.36 9.72 -4.10
N GLY A 177 9.95 10.80 -4.63
CA GLY A 177 11.22 11.32 -4.16
C GLY A 177 12.40 10.37 -4.34
N MET A 178 12.31 9.42 -5.28
CA MET A 178 13.43 8.53 -5.64
C MET A 178 14.46 9.31 -6.46
N GLY A 179 15.15 10.26 -5.84
CA GLY A 179 16.25 10.98 -6.49
C GLY A 179 17.43 10.04 -6.76
N THR A 180 18.02 10.17 -7.94
CA THR A 180 19.42 9.79 -8.21
C THR A 180 20.37 10.64 -7.39
#